data_AF-A0A965EWS6-F1
#
_entry.id   AF-A0A965EWS6-F1
#
_cell.length_a   1.000
_cell.length_b   1.000
_cell.length_c   1.000
_cell.angle_alpha   90.00
_cell.angle_beta   90.00
_cell.angle_gamma   90.00
#
_symmetry.space_group_name_H-M   'P 1'
#
loop_
_entity.id
_entity.type
_entity.pdbx_description
1 polymer ?
#
loop_
_entity_poly.entity_id
_entity_poly.type
_entity_poly.pdbx_seq_one_letter_code
_entity_poly.pdbx_strand_id
1 'polypeptide(L)'
;SDADGDTLSYSGPGTTAKGSVVVGANGSFTYLPTSAARHAAAALTATAADTSDAFTLVISDGHGGSLNVPVSVAIAPQNTVPIAVASTGFPDATTGLVAGTVLGSDADGDTLSYSGSGSTAKGTVVVAANGGFTYTPTAIARHIASLSGATAADRTDTFTVTVSDGYGGAISVPVSVTISPTGVTFNFVYGTGSEYWSDTARGALQNAAATLASSIVVVTPVSLTYSVTGENNPSSTWLASAYANFSGGGPGYYATVVQNKITTGVDSNGSAADGSISWNFAVPWDYDNAVAGNRYDFQSVAMHELLHTLGIITGAGSPSSLDQNWTTYDSFLRASDGAVVIDGSYTFIPAYTANLTGGGGGLYFGGPNAVAAYGGYVPLYTPATWSSGSSISHVDPARVAADTYFMEPFYSYGPGVRTLGAVERGILRDLGYTVYA
;
A
#
# COMPACT_ATOMS: atom_id res chain seq x y z
N SER A 1 -64.44 32.14 -36.26
CA SER A 1 -65.39 33.07 -36.90
C SER A 1 -66.77 32.65 -36.52
N ASP A 2 -67.68 33.61 -36.44
CA ASP A 2 -69.10 33.34 -36.28
C ASP A 2 -69.81 33.43 -37.64
N ALA A 3 -70.83 32.59 -37.85
CA ALA A 3 -71.53 32.53 -39.14
C ALA A 3 -72.53 33.69 -39.32
N ASP A 4 -73.09 34.20 -38.22
CA ASP A 4 -74.09 35.27 -38.18
C ASP A 4 -73.47 36.65 -37.89
N GLY A 5 -72.17 36.69 -37.61
CA GLY A 5 -71.38 37.90 -37.40
C GLY A 5 -71.36 38.39 -35.96
N ASP A 6 -71.74 37.54 -35.00
CA ASP A 6 -71.78 37.87 -33.57
C ASP A 6 -70.39 38.15 -32.98
N THR A 7 -70.38 38.98 -31.94
CA THR A 7 -69.15 39.25 -31.19
C THR A 7 -68.80 38.05 -30.30
N LEU A 8 -67.65 37.44 -30.54
CA LEU A 8 -67.19 36.28 -29.78
C LEU A 8 -66.57 36.68 -28.43
N SER A 9 -66.90 35.91 -27.41
CA SER A 9 -66.26 35.95 -26.09
C SER A 9 -65.41 34.69 -25.86
N TYR A 10 -64.28 34.85 -25.18
CA TYR A 10 -63.30 33.79 -24.92
C TYR A 10 -63.09 33.63 -23.43
N SER A 11 -63.15 32.40 -22.94
CA SER A 11 -62.89 32.08 -21.53
C SER A 11 -62.13 30.76 -21.38
N GLY A 12 -61.55 30.54 -20.21
CA GLY A 12 -60.82 29.34 -19.86
C GLY A 12 -60.96 29.02 -18.36
N PRO A 13 -60.36 27.93 -17.86
CA PRO A 13 -60.57 27.48 -16.49
C PRO A 13 -59.90 28.36 -15.42
N GLY A 14 -59.06 29.32 -15.81
CA GLY A 14 -58.26 30.17 -14.92
C GLY A 14 -57.03 29.45 -14.34
N THR A 15 -57.21 28.21 -13.88
CA THR A 15 -56.12 27.34 -13.41
C THR A 15 -56.32 25.90 -13.86
N THR A 16 -55.23 25.15 -13.87
CA THR A 16 -55.20 23.69 -13.97
C THR A 16 -54.48 23.14 -12.73
N ALA A 17 -54.31 21.81 -12.64
CA ALA A 17 -53.45 21.21 -11.63
C ALA A 17 -51.97 21.59 -11.78
N LYS A 18 -51.53 22.03 -12.97
CA LYS A 18 -50.12 22.25 -13.31
C LYS A 18 -49.77 23.69 -13.63
N GLY A 19 -50.74 24.60 -13.73
CA GLY A 19 -50.46 26.01 -14.05
C GLY A 19 -51.67 26.92 -13.99
N SER A 20 -51.46 28.19 -14.37
CA SER A 20 -52.52 29.18 -14.56
C SER A 20 -52.72 29.50 -16.04
N VAL A 21 -53.97 29.76 -16.41
CA VAL A 21 -54.39 30.11 -17.77
C VAL A 21 -55.03 31.50 -17.74
N VAL A 22 -54.48 32.44 -18.51
CA VAL A 22 -55.09 33.75 -18.71
C VAL A 22 -55.52 33.87 -20.17
N VAL A 23 -56.79 34.20 -20.41
CA VAL A 23 -57.37 34.33 -21.76
C VAL A 23 -57.69 35.79 -22.03
N GLY A 24 -57.16 36.34 -23.12
CA GLY A 24 -57.42 37.69 -23.58
C GLY A 24 -58.73 37.77 -24.38
N ALA A 25 -59.29 38.99 -24.47
CA ALA A 25 -60.56 39.25 -25.18
C ALA A 25 -60.53 38.90 -26.68
N ASN A 26 -59.34 38.76 -27.27
CA ASN A 26 -59.13 38.37 -28.66
C ASN A 26 -58.86 36.86 -28.85
N GLY A 27 -58.98 36.05 -27.79
CA GLY A 27 -58.72 34.61 -27.82
C GLY A 27 -57.25 34.20 -27.70
N SER A 28 -56.32 35.16 -27.58
CA SER A 28 -54.94 34.84 -27.15
C SER A 28 -54.94 34.32 -25.72
N PHE A 29 -54.02 33.42 -25.38
CA PHE A 29 -53.88 32.93 -24.02
C PHE A 29 -52.42 32.87 -23.58
N THR A 30 -52.18 32.96 -22.28
CA THR A 30 -50.91 32.60 -21.66
C THR A 30 -51.12 31.44 -20.70
N TYR A 31 -50.13 30.55 -20.65
CA TYR A 31 -50.06 29.48 -19.67
C TYR A 31 -48.77 29.61 -18.88
N LEU A 32 -48.88 29.67 -17.56
CA LEU A 32 -47.74 29.69 -16.65
C LEU A 32 -47.76 28.42 -15.80
N PRO A 33 -46.91 27.42 -16.11
CA PRO A 33 -46.80 26.23 -15.28
C PRO A 33 -46.28 26.57 -13.89
N THR A 34 -46.72 25.83 -12.87
CA THR A 34 -46.22 25.94 -11.50
C THR A 34 -44.77 25.44 -11.41
N SER A 35 -44.03 25.89 -10.38
CA SER A 35 -42.68 25.38 -10.11
C SER A 35 -42.68 23.86 -9.92
N ALA A 36 -43.67 23.32 -9.19
CA ALA A 36 -43.80 21.88 -8.98
C ALA A 36 -44.00 21.10 -10.29
N ALA A 37 -44.79 21.62 -11.23
CA ALA A 37 -45.00 20.97 -12.52
C ALA A 37 -43.74 21.01 -13.40
N ARG A 38 -43.00 22.12 -13.36
CA ARG A 38 -41.72 22.24 -14.08
C ARG A 38 -40.63 21.35 -13.49
N HIS A 39 -40.65 21.18 -12.17
CA HIS A 39 -39.76 20.25 -11.47
C HIS A 39 -40.07 18.79 -11.82
N ALA A 40 -41.34 18.39 -11.75
CA ALA A 40 -41.76 17.05 -12.17
C ALA A 40 -41.38 16.74 -13.63
N ALA A 41 -41.50 17.73 -14.53
CA ALA A 41 -41.08 17.60 -15.92
C ALA A 41 -39.55 17.40 -16.10
N ALA A 42 -38.73 17.75 -15.09
CA ALA A 42 -37.28 17.60 -15.13
C ALA A 42 -36.79 16.21 -14.69
N ALA A 43 -37.65 15.37 -14.10
CA ALA A 43 -37.28 14.05 -13.63
C ALA A 43 -36.63 13.23 -14.76
N LEU A 44 -35.56 12.49 -14.45
CA LEU A 44 -34.94 11.56 -15.44
C LEU A 44 -35.90 10.45 -15.88
N THR A 45 -36.96 10.23 -15.12
CA THR A 45 -38.06 9.30 -15.39
C THR A 45 -39.34 9.98 -15.87
N ALA A 46 -39.31 11.28 -16.19
CA ALA A 46 -40.47 12.05 -16.60
C ALA A 46 -41.18 11.42 -17.80
N THR A 47 -42.50 11.34 -17.71
CA THR A 47 -43.37 10.83 -18.77
C THR A 47 -43.98 11.98 -19.56
N ALA A 48 -44.67 11.67 -20.67
CA ALA A 48 -45.42 12.68 -21.43
C ALA A 48 -46.47 13.40 -20.58
N ALA A 49 -47.00 12.75 -19.53
CA ALA A 49 -47.90 13.38 -18.59
C ALA A 49 -47.17 14.43 -17.74
N ASP A 50 -45.90 14.24 -17.38
CA ASP A 50 -45.17 15.22 -16.57
C ASP A 50 -44.73 16.43 -17.40
N THR A 51 -44.42 16.22 -18.69
CA THR A 51 -43.92 17.25 -19.60
C THR A 51 -45.01 18.01 -20.35
N SER A 52 -46.29 17.79 -20.05
CA SER A 52 -47.41 18.48 -20.70
C SER A 52 -48.61 18.73 -19.80
N ASP A 53 -49.43 19.70 -20.18
CA ASP A 53 -50.74 19.96 -19.59
C ASP A 53 -51.80 20.17 -20.68
N ALA A 54 -53.07 20.07 -20.30
CA ALA A 54 -54.18 20.29 -21.20
C ALA A 54 -55.32 21.04 -20.51
N PHE A 55 -55.96 21.94 -21.25
CA PHE A 55 -57.15 22.67 -20.82
C PHE A 55 -58.05 22.99 -22.01
N THR A 56 -59.28 23.42 -21.72
CA THR A 56 -60.27 23.76 -22.75
C THR A 56 -60.57 25.25 -22.72
N LEU A 57 -60.48 25.90 -23.88
CA LEU A 57 -61.01 27.25 -24.09
C LEU A 57 -62.47 27.18 -24.55
N VAL A 58 -63.30 28.06 -24.02
CA VAL A 58 -64.72 28.19 -24.39
C VAL A 58 -64.90 29.48 -25.18
N ILE A 59 -65.40 29.34 -26.41
CA ILE A 59 -65.73 30.45 -27.30
C ILE A 59 -67.25 30.54 -27.39
N SER A 60 -67.85 31.66 -27.00
CA SER A 60 -69.31 31.84 -27.05
C SER A 60 -69.70 33.07 -27.86
N ASP A 61 -70.79 32.94 -28.62
CA ASP A 61 -71.43 34.02 -29.36
C ASP A 61 -72.30 34.95 -28.48
N GLY A 62 -72.52 34.60 -27.21
CA GLY A 62 -73.42 35.33 -26.31
C GLY A 62 -74.92 35.11 -26.57
N HIS A 63 -75.28 34.29 -27.57
CA HIS A 63 -76.64 33.98 -27.98
C HIS A 63 -77.00 32.49 -27.87
N GLY A 64 -76.15 31.71 -27.20
CA GLY A 64 -76.41 30.31 -26.84
C GLY A 64 -75.56 29.30 -27.61
N GLY A 65 -74.80 29.74 -28.61
CA GLY A 65 -73.74 28.97 -29.25
C GLY A 65 -72.45 28.98 -28.43
N SER A 66 -71.80 27.82 -28.37
CA SER A 66 -70.52 27.66 -27.68
C SER A 66 -69.66 26.57 -28.33
N LEU A 67 -68.36 26.84 -28.44
CA LEU A 67 -67.36 25.90 -28.96
C LEU A 67 -66.27 25.68 -27.90
N ASN A 68 -66.01 24.39 -27.62
CA ASN A 68 -64.92 23.96 -26.76
C ASN A 68 -63.69 23.61 -27.60
N VAL A 69 -62.58 24.31 -27.36
CA VAL A 69 -61.31 24.08 -28.06
C VAL A 69 -60.31 23.49 -27.07
N PRO A 70 -59.93 22.20 -27.22
CA PRO A 70 -58.88 21.60 -26.39
C PRO A 70 -57.52 22.19 -26.78
N VAL A 71 -56.76 22.59 -25.78
CA VAL A 71 -55.39 23.11 -25.90
C VAL A 71 -54.47 22.18 -25.12
N SER A 72 -53.39 21.74 -25.76
CA SER A 72 -52.27 21.06 -25.09
C SER A 72 -51.05 21.96 -25.10
N VAL A 73 -50.41 22.07 -23.95
CA VAL A 73 -49.20 22.89 -23.75
C VAL A 73 -48.07 22.01 -23.24
N ALA A 74 -46.87 22.21 -23.77
CA ALA A 74 -45.66 21.58 -23.23
C ALA A 74 -45.20 22.35 -21.99
N ILE A 75 -44.71 21.62 -20.99
CA ILE A 75 -44.11 22.18 -19.78
C ILE A 75 -42.59 22.12 -19.96
N ALA A 76 -41.94 23.28 -19.92
CA ALA A 76 -40.49 23.36 -19.93
C ALA A 76 -39.93 22.91 -18.56
N PRO A 77 -39.01 21.93 -18.52
CA PRO A 77 -38.43 21.47 -17.26
C PRO A 77 -37.61 22.57 -16.58
N GLN A 78 -37.64 22.57 -15.25
CA GLN A 78 -36.73 23.37 -14.44
C GLN A 78 -36.33 22.55 -13.21
N ASN A 79 -35.01 22.45 -13.01
CA ASN A 79 -34.41 21.82 -11.85
C ASN A 79 -33.15 22.61 -11.45
N THR A 80 -32.86 22.68 -10.16
CA THR A 80 -31.66 23.30 -9.60
C THR A 80 -30.64 22.23 -9.28
N VAL A 81 -29.44 22.32 -9.87
CA VAL A 81 -28.36 21.36 -9.58
C VAL A 81 -28.00 21.40 -8.08
N PRO A 82 -27.79 20.25 -7.42
CA PRO A 82 -27.43 20.22 -6.02
C PRO A 82 -26.05 20.83 -5.75
N ILE A 83 -25.85 21.30 -4.53
CA ILE A 83 -24.53 21.68 -4.01
C ILE A 83 -24.04 20.59 -3.07
N ALA A 84 -22.72 20.34 -3.05
CA ALA A 84 -22.14 19.35 -2.17
C ALA A 84 -20.71 19.69 -1.74
N VAL A 85 -20.34 19.26 -0.54
CA VAL A 85 -19.02 19.45 0.05
C VAL A 85 -18.52 18.13 0.64
N ALA A 86 -17.25 17.81 0.42
CA ALA A 86 -16.59 16.67 1.02
C ALA A 86 -15.89 17.05 2.34
N SER A 87 -15.94 16.13 3.30
CA SER A 87 -15.16 16.17 4.53
C SER A 87 -14.45 14.83 4.71
N THR A 88 -13.17 14.88 5.08
CA THR A 88 -12.31 13.71 5.22
C THR A 88 -11.75 13.65 6.63
N GLY A 89 -11.82 12.47 7.25
CA GLY A 89 -11.16 12.20 8.52
C GLY A 89 -9.65 12.03 8.37
N PHE A 90 -8.99 11.76 9.49
CA PHE A 90 -7.58 11.37 9.50
C PHE A 90 -7.44 9.88 9.18
N PRO A 91 -6.33 9.47 8.53
CA PRO A 91 -6.04 8.08 8.29
C PRO A 91 -5.73 7.37 9.60
N ASP A 92 -6.25 6.15 9.75
CA ASP A 92 -5.84 5.25 10.82
C ASP A 92 -4.35 4.88 10.67
N ALA A 93 -3.56 5.00 11.74
CA ALA A 93 -2.11 4.81 11.67
C ALA A 93 -1.71 3.37 11.35
N THR A 94 -2.52 2.39 11.76
CA THR A 94 -2.22 0.96 11.61
C THR A 94 -2.63 0.47 10.23
N THR A 95 -3.85 0.76 9.82
CA THR A 95 -4.50 0.25 8.61
C THR A 95 -4.42 1.21 7.42
N GLY A 96 -4.21 2.50 7.67
CA GLY A 96 -4.27 3.56 6.65
C GLY A 96 -5.68 3.94 6.21
N LEU A 97 -6.72 3.32 6.77
CA LEU A 97 -8.11 3.58 6.38
C LEU A 97 -8.51 5.03 6.68
N VAL A 98 -9.13 5.69 5.70
CA VAL A 98 -9.71 7.03 5.85
C VAL A 98 -11.22 6.93 5.68
N ALA A 99 -11.96 7.44 6.66
CA ALA A 99 -13.41 7.62 6.55
C ALA A 99 -13.74 9.09 6.28
N GLY A 100 -14.82 9.34 5.56
CA GLY A 100 -15.31 10.69 5.32
C GLY A 100 -16.75 10.70 4.84
N THR A 101 -17.24 11.88 4.51
CA THR A 101 -18.61 12.12 4.07
C THR A 101 -18.64 13.17 2.98
N VAL A 102 -19.54 12.99 2.02
CA VAL A 102 -19.98 14.03 1.08
C VAL A 102 -21.38 14.43 1.50
N LEU A 103 -21.54 15.69 1.88
CA LEU A 103 -22.81 16.25 2.30
C LEU A 103 -23.34 17.12 1.17
N GLY A 104 -24.46 16.70 0.59
CA GLY A 104 -25.19 17.44 -0.42
C GLY A 104 -26.45 18.11 0.14
N SER A 105 -26.87 19.19 -0.51
CA SER A 105 -28.19 19.78 -0.33
C SER A 105 -28.76 20.21 -1.68
N ASP A 106 -30.06 20.10 -1.80
CA ASP A 106 -30.80 20.44 -3.01
C ASP A 106 -31.83 21.54 -2.72
N ALA A 107 -31.95 22.52 -3.62
CA ALA A 107 -32.83 23.68 -3.41
C ALA A 107 -34.30 23.37 -3.72
N ASP A 108 -34.56 22.38 -4.57
CA ASP A 108 -35.89 21.91 -4.91
C ASP A 108 -36.40 20.85 -3.91
N GLY A 109 -35.52 20.38 -3.02
CA GLY A 109 -35.84 19.46 -1.93
C GLY A 109 -35.72 17.98 -2.33
N ASP A 110 -34.98 17.71 -3.40
CA ASP A 110 -34.83 16.36 -3.94
C ASP A 110 -34.01 15.42 -3.06
N THR A 111 -34.34 14.14 -3.14
CA THR A 111 -33.55 13.09 -2.50
C THR A 111 -32.28 12.86 -3.29
N LEU A 112 -31.14 13.09 -2.63
CA LEU A 112 -29.83 12.94 -3.25
C LEU A 112 -29.34 11.50 -3.25
N SER A 113 -28.73 11.11 -4.36
CA SER A 113 -28.00 9.85 -4.52
C SER A 113 -26.49 10.10 -4.63
N TYR A 114 -25.70 9.18 -4.09
CA TYR A 114 -24.23 9.29 -4.02
C TYR A 114 -23.60 8.08 -4.69
N SER A 115 -22.64 8.33 -5.57
CA SER A 115 -21.87 7.28 -6.24
C SER A 115 -20.43 7.73 -6.44
N GLY A 116 -19.48 6.81 -6.60
CA GLY A 116 -18.08 7.15 -6.83
C GLY A 116 -17.33 6.03 -7.52
N SER A 117 -16.10 6.33 -7.96
CA SER A 117 -15.18 5.32 -8.48
C SER A 117 -14.87 4.30 -7.40
N GLY A 118 -15.00 2.99 -7.66
CA GLY A 118 -14.73 1.94 -6.66
C GLY A 118 -13.24 1.76 -6.30
N SER A 119 -12.33 2.36 -7.06
CA SER A 119 -10.88 2.29 -6.82
C SER A 119 -10.13 3.45 -7.49
N THR A 120 -8.88 3.62 -7.07
CA THR A 120 -7.86 4.47 -7.66
C THR A 120 -6.60 3.64 -7.91
N ALA A 121 -5.53 4.25 -8.45
CA ALA A 121 -4.23 3.59 -8.54
C ALA A 121 -3.58 3.33 -7.17
N LYS A 122 -3.99 4.05 -6.11
CA LYS A 122 -3.38 4.00 -4.78
C LYS A 122 -4.24 3.30 -3.73
N GLY A 123 -5.52 3.03 -3.99
CA GLY A 123 -6.41 2.40 -3.04
C GLY A 123 -7.79 2.05 -3.58
N THR A 124 -8.65 1.56 -2.69
CA THR A 124 -10.06 1.25 -2.98
C THR A 124 -10.97 2.25 -2.29
N VAL A 125 -12.11 2.57 -2.92
CA VAL A 125 -13.09 3.52 -2.39
C VAL A 125 -14.46 2.83 -2.34
N VAL A 126 -15.14 2.95 -1.19
CA VAL A 126 -16.52 2.50 -1.03
C VAL A 126 -17.37 3.70 -0.64
N VAL A 127 -18.37 4.03 -1.47
CA VAL A 127 -19.33 5.10 -1.19
C VAL A 127 -20.65 4.48 -0.76
N ALA A 128 -21.14 4.88 0.41
CA ALA A 128 -22.43 4.50 0.95
C ALA A 128 -23.54 5.40 0.42
N ALA A 129 -24.77 4.89 0.42
CA ALA A 129 -25.95 5.60 -0.11
C ALA A 129 -26.25 6.93 0.59
N ASN A 130 -25.77 7.13 1.82
CA ASN A 130 -25.94 8.36 2.59
C ASN A 130 -24.80 9.38 2.38
N GLY A 131 -23.91 9.15 1.41
CA GLY A 131 -22.75 10.02 1.13
C GLY A 131 -21.54 9.75 2.01
N GLY A 132 -21.61 8.85 2.99
CA GLY A 132 -20.43 8.35 3.69
C GLY A 132 -19.51 7.59 2.73
N PHE A 133 -18.20 7.64 2.95
CA PHE A 133 -17.25 6.84 2.19
C PHE A 133 -16.11 6.32 3.06
N THR A 134 -15.49 5.23 2.60
CA THR A 134 -14.20 4.74 3.11
C THR A 134 -13.20 4.65 1.97
N TYR A 135 -11.96 5.04 2.24
CA TYR A 135 -10.81 4.85 1.37
C TYR A 135 -9.78 3.96 2.08
N THR A 136 -9.30 2.93 1.39
CA THR A 136 -8.27 2.03 1.89
C THR A 136 -7.07 2.06 0.94
N PRO A 137 -5.94 2.68 1.32
CA PRO A 137 -4.75 2.70 0.49
C PRO A 137 -4.12 1.30 0.40
N THR A 138 -3.47 1.02 -0.73
CA THR A 138 -2.63 -0.17 -0.90
C THR A 138 -1.38 -0.10 -0.02
N ALA A 139 -0.86 -1.26 0.37
CA ALA A 139 0.41 -1.33 1.12
C ALA A 139 1.57 -0.67 0.37
N ILE A 140 1.60 -0.77 -0.97
CA ILE A 140 2.60 -0.11 -1.82
C ILE A 140 2.47 1.41 -1.74
N ALA A 141 1.27 1.99 -1.86
CA ALA A 141 1.10 3.44 -1.75
C ALA A 141 1.52 3.95 -0.36
N ARG A 142 1.20 3.21 0.70
CA ARG A 142 1.64 3.53 2.06
C ARG A 142 3.16 3.42 2.25
N HIS A 143 3.79 2.43 1.61
CA HIS A 143 5.25 2.26 1.63
C HIS A 143 5.96 3.38 0.87
N ILE A 144 5.48 3.74 -0.32
CA ILE A 144 6.03 4.88 -1.07
C ILE A 144 5.90 6.15 -0.22
N ALA A 145 4.77 6.35 0.46
CA ALA A 145 4.58 7.46 1.39
C ALA A 145 5.52 7.45 2.60
N SER A 146 6.24 6.36 2.90
CA SER A 146 7.23 6.29 3.99
C SER A 146 8.66 6.62 3.56
N LEU A 147 8.94 6.66 2.25
CA LEU A 147 10.30 6.87 1.75
C LEU A 147 10.80 8.29 2.07
N SER A 148 12.12 8.42 2.33
CA SER A 148 12.76 9.70 2.70
C SER A 148 12.63 10.80 1.63
N GLY A 149 12.35 10.43 0.38
CA GLY A 149 12.14 11.35 -0.75
C GLY A 149 10.67 11.51 -1.17
N ALA A 150 9.72 10.94 -0.43
CA ALA A 150 8.32 10.93 -0.83
C ALA A 150 7.69 12.33 -0.89
N THR A 151 7.05 12.63 -2.00
CA THR A 151 6.44 13.92 -2.29
C THR A 151 5.07 14.08 -1.62
N ALA A 152 4.48 15.28 -1.71
CA ALA A 152 3.09 15.49 -1.30
C ALA A 152 2.11 14.64 -2.12
N ALA A 153 2.42 14.38 -3.39
CA ALA A 153 1.62 13.52 -4.24
C ALA A 153 1.68 12.06 -3.78
N ASP A 154 2.84 11.58 -3.30
CA ASP A 154 2.96 10.22 -2.75
C ASP A 154 2.18 10.04 -1.45
N ARG A 155 1.97 11.14 -0.72
CA ARG A 155 1.27 11.17 0.57
C ARG A 155 -0.22 11.48 0.48
N THR A 156 -0.76 11.62 -0.72
CA THR A 156 -2.18 11.92 -0.95
C THR A 156 -2.75 11.07 -2.08
N ASP A 157 -4.06 10.90 -2.08
CA ASP A 157 -4.80 10.37 -3.20
C ASP A 157 -6.09 11.17 -3.42
N THR A 158 -6.63 11.09 -4.64
CA THR A 158 -7.84 11.84 -5.01
C THR A 158 -8.80 10.96 -5.79
N PHE A 159 -10.09 11.10 -5.49
CA PHE A 159 -11.17 10.47 -6.24
C PHE A 159 -12.39 11.39 -6.29
N THR A 160 -13.43 11.02 -7.04
CA THR A 160 -14.65 11.84 -7.17
C THR A 160 -15.86 11.09 -6.66
N VAL A 161 -16.74 11.81 -5.95
CA VAL A 161 -18.08 11.35 -5.59
C VAL A 161 -19.09 12.18 -6.38
N THR A 162 -19.93 11.53 -7.17
CA THR A 162 -21.04 12.15 -7.88
C THR A 162 -22.27 12.18 -6.99
N VAL A 163 -22.85 13.36 -6.84
CA VAL A 163 -24.11 13.61 -6.15
C VAL A 163 -25.15 13.98 -7.20
N SER A 164 -26.27 13.26 -7.26
CA SER A 164 -27.35 13.52 -8.22
C SER A 164 -28.70 13.60 -7.54
N ASP A 165 -29.54 14.52 -8.01
CA ASP A 165 -30.92 14.74 -7.57
C ASP A 165 -31.95 13.80 -8.24
N GLY A 166 -31.60 13.16 -9.36
CA GLY A 166 -32.54 12.35 -10.15
C GLY A 166 -33.43 13.14 -11.12
N TYR A 167 -33.24 14.45 -11.21
CA TYR A 167 -33.93 15.43 -12.07
C TYR A 167 -32.97 16.07 -13.08
N GLY A 168 -31.91 15.34 -13.44
CA GLY A 168 -30.90 15.76 -14.40
C GLY A 168 -29.83 16.67 -13.84
N GLY A 169 -29.90 17.05 -12.56
CA GLY A 169 -28.81 17.73 -11.87
C GLY A 169 -27.85 16.73 -11.23
N ALA A 170 -26.57 16.96 -11.47
CA ALA A 170 -25.50 16.19 -10.85
C ALA A 170 -24.25 17.06 -10.69
N ILE A 171 -23.52 16.83 -9.60
CA ILE A 171 -22.22 17.46 -9.34
C ILE A 171 -21.18 16.39 -8.98
N SER A 172 -19.98 16.53 -9.51
CA SER A 172 -18.84 15.70 -9.14
C SER A 172 -17.99 16.42 -8.09
N VAL A 173 -17.96 15.87 -6.88
CA VAL A 173 -17.21 16.41 -5.75
C VAL A 173 -15.83 15.75 -5.70
N PRO A 174 -14.73 16.49 -5.89
CA PRO A 174 -13.40 15.95 -5.69
C PRO A 174 -13.16 15.72 -4.19
N VAL A 175 -12.67 14.54 -3.85
CA VAL A 175 -12.26 14.14 -2.50
C VAL A 175 -10.75 13.94 -2.52
N SER A 176 -10.05 14.55 -1.57
CA SER A 176 -8.61 14.37 -1.36
C SER A 176 -8.39 13.72 0.01
N VAL A 177 -7.66 12.62 0.03
CA VAL A 177 -7.35 11.86 1.24
C VAL A 177 -5.85 11.81 1.47
N THR A 178 -5.44 11.86 2.73
CA THR A 178 -4.03 11.65 3.10
C THR A 178 -3.74 10.16 3.25
N ILE A 179 -2.55 9.75 2.83
CA ILE A 179 -2.07 8.38 2.96
C ILE A 179 -1.15 8.33 4.18
N SER A 180 -1.56 7.57 5.21
CA SER A 180 -0.69 7.28 6.33
C SER A 180 0.43 6.31 5.90
N PRO A 181 1.72 6.66 6.13
CA PRO A 181 2.83 5.79 5.81
C PRO A 181 2.77 4.43 6.53
N THR A 182 3.43 3.43 5.96
CA THR A 182 3.68 2.14 6.62
C THR A 182 5.10 1.70 6.31
N GLY A 183 5.74 0.99 7.24
CA GLY A 183 7.11 0.55 7.07
C GLY A 183 7.64 -0.17 8.28
N VAL A 184 8.89 -0.60 8.17
CA VAL A 184 9.68 -1.17 9.26
C VAL A 184 10.50 -0.06 9.91
N THR A 185 10.40 0.09 11.22
CA THR A 185 11.23 1.02 12.01
C THR A 185 12.14 0.25 12.95
N PHE A 186 13.37 0.73 13.10
CA PHE A 186 14.36 0.13 13.99
C PHE A 186 14.60 1.04 15.20
N ASN A 187 14.49 0.47 16.39
CA ASN A 187 14.79 1.08 17.67
C ASN A 187 16.03 0.41 18.27
N PHE A 188 17.14 1.13 18.32
CA PHE A 188 18.42 0.62 18.82
C PHE A 188 18.62 1.01 20.29
N VAL A 189 18.72 -0.01 21.16
CA VAL A 189 18.93 0.13 22.60
C VAL A 189 20.39 -0.20 22.92
N TYR A 190 21.18 0.83 23.25
CA TYR A 190 22.62 0.69 23.43
C TYR A 190 22.96 0.30 24.87
N GLY A 191 23.60 -0.86 25.03
CA GLY A 191 24.01 -1.43 26.30
C GLY A 191 25.52 -1.35 26.54
N THR A 192 26.13 -2.49 26.87
CA THR A 192 27.57 -2.61 27.12
C THR A 192 28.39 -2.05 25.95
N GLY A 193 29.40 -1.23 26.25
CA GLY A 193 30.24 -0.59 25.23
C GLY A 193 29.59 0.59 24.52
N SER A 194 28.48 1.12 25.05
CA SER A 194 27.81 2.31 24.52
C SER A 194 28.70 3.55 24.47
N GLU A 195 29.77 3.60 25.25
CA GLU A 195 30.80 4.64 25.22
C GLU A 195 31.57 4.71 23.88
N TYR A 196 31.61 3.61 23.10
CA TYR A 196 32.23 3.59 21.77
C TYR A 196 31.31 4.09 20.66
N TRP A 197 30.00 4.17 20.92
CA TRP A 197 28.99 4.58 19.96
C TRP A 197 28.80 6.10 19.97
N SER A 198 29.56 6.80 19.12
CA SER A 198 29.37 8.24 18.87
C SER A 198 28.02 8.53 18.21
N ASP A 199 27.54 9.77 18.27
CA ASP A 199 26.30 10.19 17.60
C ASP A 199 26.35 9.90 16.09
N THR A 200 27.52 10.09 15.45
CA THR A 200 27.73 9.76 14.04
C THR A 200 27.58 8.26 13.78
N ALA A 201 28.15 7.39 14.62
CA ALA A 201 28.02 5.95 14.47
C ALA A 201 26.57 5.48 14.66
N ARG A 202 25.86 6.05 15.65
CA ARG A 202 24.44 5.78 15.89
C ARG A 202 23.57 6.22 14.71
N GLY A 203 23.85 7.40 14.15
CA GLY A 203 23.20 7.90 12.95
C GLY A 203 23.46 7.02 11.73
N ALA A 204 24.69 6.54 11.54
CA ALA A 204 25.05 5.64 10.46
C ALA A 204 24.31 4.28 10.56
N LEU A 205 24.21 3.70 11.76
CA LEU A 205 23.42 2.48 11.99
C LEU A 205 21.93 2.72 11.68
N GLN A 206 21.38 3.85 12.12
CA GLN A 206 19.98 4.19 11.84
C GLN A 206 19.73 4.36 10.33
N ASN A 207 20.65 5.00 9.60
CA ASN A 207 20.56 5.20 8.16
C ASN A 207 20.67 3.87 7.39
N ALA A 208 21.60 2.99 7.79
CA ALA A 208 21.72 1.65 7.24
C ALA A 208 20.42 0.85 7.40
N ALA A 209 19.84 0.86 8.61
CA ALA A 209 18.59 0.19 8.91
C ALA A 209 17.40 0.78 8.12
N ALA A 210 17.33 2.11 8.00
CA ALA A 210 16.30 2.78 7.20
C ALA A 210 16.40 2.46 5.71
N THR A 211 17.62 2.36 5.18
CA THR A 211 17.89 1.97 3.78
C THR A 211 17.47 0.53 3.52
N LEU A 212 17.71 -0.37 4.47
CA LEU A 212 17.23 -1.74 4.37
C LEU A 212 15.69 -1.81 4.46
N ALA A 213 15.09 -1.08 5.41
CA ALA A 213 13.64 -0.97 5.58
C ALA A 213 12.93 -0.44 4.35
N SER A 214 13.53 0.48 3.58
CA SER A 214 12.93 1.04 2.37
C SER A 214 12.80 0.02 1.23
N SER A 215 13.38 -1.17 1.37
CA SER A 215 13.19 -2.27 0.41
C SER A 215 12.05 -3.21 0.83
N ILE A 216 11.45 -3.03 2.01
CA ILE A 216 10.49 -3.97 2.60
C ILE A 216 9.12 -3.31 2.73
N VAL A 217 8.12 -3.95 2.13
CA VAL A 217 6.72 -3.52 2.19
C VAL A 217 6.01 -4.32 3.28
N VAL A 218 5.33 -3.61 4.18
CA VAL A 218 4.51 -4.21 5.24
C VAL A 218 3.08 -3.68 5.17
N VAL A 219 2.11 -4.49 5.53
CA VAL A 219 0.69 -4.09 5.49
C VAL A 219 0.33 -3.22 6.70
N THR A 220 0.94 -3.49 7.85
CA THR A 220 0.85 -2.72 9.09
C THR A 220 2.24 -2.25 9.51
N PRO A 221 2.39 -1.09 10.17
CA PRO A 221 3.69 -0.65 10.67
C PRO A 221 4.32 -1.68 11.60
N VAL A 222 5.62 -1.93 11.44
CA VAL A 222 6.38 -2.88 12.25
C VAL A 222 7.50 -2.13 12.96
N SER A 223 7.58 -2.26 14.29
CA SER A 223 8.68 -1.70 15.07
C SER A 223 9.55 -2.82 15.62
N LEU A 224 10.84 -2.77 15.29
CA LEU A 224 11.84 -3.73 15.72
C LEU A 224 12.74 -3.09 16.78
N THR A 225 12.98 -3.78 17.89
CA THR A 225 13.92 -3.36 18.93
C THR A 225 15.18 -4.21 18.88
N TYR A 226 16.34 -3.56 18.85
CA TYR A 226 17.64 -4.22 18.82
C TYR A 226 18.44 -3.87 20.06
N SER A 227 19.01 -4.89 20.70
CA SER A 227 20.06 -4.70 21.71
C SER A 227 21.39 -4.46 21.01
N VAL A 228 22.00 -3.30 21.25
CA VAL A 228 23.27 -2.90 20.63
C VAL A 228 24.40 -2.95 21.65
N THR A 229 25.50 -3.61 21.30
CA THR A 229 26.72 -3.60 22.12
C THR A 229 27.94 -3.13 21.33
N GLY A 230 28.97 -2.70 22.05
CA GLY A 230 30.24 -2.28 21.47
C GLY A 230 31.41 -2.90 22.22
N GLU A 231 32.51 -3.10 21.52
CA GLU A 231 33.81 -3.36 22.11
C GLU A 231 34.91 -2.57 21.39
N ASN A 232 36.08 -2.47 21.99
CA ASN A 232 37.27 -1.93 21.35
C ASN A 232 38.42 -2.91 21.59
N ASN A 233 38.43 -3.99 20.83
CA ASN A 233 39.39 -5.08 20.96
C ASN A 233 40.23 -5.24 19.68
N PRO A 234 41.46 -4.69 19.64
CA PRO A 234 42.35 -4.82 18.49
C PRO A 234 42.81 -6.26 18.20
N SER A 235 42.65 -7.18 19.16
CA SER A 235 43.00 -8.59 18.98
C SER A 235 41.84 -9.40 18.37
N SER A 236 40.65 -8.80 18.30
CA SER A 236 39.48 -9.43 17.71
C SER A 236 39.57 -9.41 16.18
N THR A 237 39.19 -10.52 15.54
CA THR A 237 39.21 -10.69 14.08
C THR A 237 37.86 -10.43 13.42
N TRP A 238 36.81 -10.10 14.18
CA TRP A 238 35.49 -9.81 13.66
C TRP A 238 35.19 -8.30 13.72
N LEU A 239 34.40 -7.82 12.76
CA LEU A 239 34.05 -6.42 12.61
C LEU A 239 32.74 -6.07 13.33
N ALA A 240 31.70 -6.83 12.99
CA ALA A 240 30.36 -6.73 13.51
C ALA A 240 29.71 -8.12 13.50
N SER A 241 28.63 -8.28 14.25
CA SER A 241 27.81 -9.49 14.22
C SER A 241 26.40 -9.14 14.66
N ALA A 242 25.40 -9.62 13.94
CA ALA A 242 24.02 -9.58 14.39
C ALA A 242 23.36 -10.95 14.45
N TYR A 243 22.39 -11.07 15.34
CA TYR A 243 21.67 -12.30 15.60
C TYR A 243 20.21 -12.02 15.98
N ALA A 244 19.33 -12.96 15.63
CA ALA A 244 17.96 -13.00 16.09
C ALA A 244 17.58 -14.44 16.46
N ASN A 245 16.81 -14.60 17.53
CA ASN A 245 16.29 -15.91 17.91
C ASN A 245 15.33 -16.47 16.86
N PHE A 246 15.14 -17.78 16.87
CA PHE A 246 14.12 -18.42 16.04
C PHE A 246 12.74 -18.27 16.67
N SER A 247 11.70 -18.22 15.85
CA SER A 247 10.31 -18.10 16.31
C SER A 247 9.75 -19.37 16.94
N GLY A 248 10.48 -20.49 16.81
CA GLY A 248 10.16 -21.77 17.42
C GLY A 248 11.41 -22.60 17.69
N GLY A 249 11.22 -23.86 18.05
CA GLY A 249 12.32 -24.79 18.29
C GLY A 249 11.87 -26.25 18.21
N GLY A 250 12.86 -27.13 18.12
CA GLY A 250 12.67 -28.55 17.84
C GLY A 250 12.93 -28.87 16.36
N PRO A 251 12.61 -30.10 15.92
CA PRO A 251 12.77 -30.49 14.52
C PRO A 251 11.84 -29.70 13.60
N GLY A 252 12.40 -28.84 12.73
CA GLY A 252 11.60 -28.00 11.84
C GLY A 252 12.38 -26.89 11.13
N TYR A 253 11.67 -26.12 10.31
CA TYR A 253 12.14 -24.86 9.74
C TYR A 253 11.40 -23.70 10.40
N TYR A 254 12.15 -22.75 10.95
CA TYR A 254 11.60 -21.60 11.67
C TYR A 254 12.10 -20.29 11.09
N ALA A 255 11.25 -19.28 11.09
CA ALA A 255 11.68 -17.92 10.81
C ALA A 255 12.53 -17.40 12.00
N THR A 256 13.37 -16.39 11.77
CA THR A 256 13.83 -15.58 12.91
C THR A 256 12.63 -14.82 13.49
N VAL A 257 12.70 -14.37 14.74
CA VAL A 257 11.64 -13.56 15.34
C VAL A 257 11.45 -12.23 14.59
N VAL A 258 12.54 -11.64 14.07
CA VAL A 258 12.50 -10.45 13.21
C VAL A 258 11.77 -10.75 11.90
N GLN A 259 12.11 -11.86 11.24
CA GLN A 259 11.43 -12.28 10.02
C GLN A 259 9.95 -12.51 10.27
N ASN A 260 9.59 -13.28 11.30
CA ASN A 260 8.21 -13.55 11.66
C ASN A 260 7.42 -12.26 11.90
N LYS A 261 8.00 -11.32 12.66
CA LYS A 261 7.35 -10.05 13.00
C LYS A 261 7.12 -9.17 11.77
N ILE A 262 8.06 -9.14 10.83
CA ILE A 262 7.89 -8.38 9.58
C ILE A 262 6.84 -9.03 8.67
N THR A 263 6.91 -10.35 8.46
CA THR A 263 6.08 -11.03 7.45
C THR A 263 4.65 -11.32 7.93
N THR A 264 4.44 -11.42 9.24
CA THR A 264 3.12 -11.75 9.83
C THR A 264 2.52 -10.64 10.68
N GLY A 265 3.32 -9.66 11.12
CA GLY A 265 2.91 -8.68 12.13
C GLY A 265 2.86 -9.22 13.56
N VAL A 266 3.19 -10.49 13.79
CA VAL A 266 3.14 -11.13 15.12
C VAL A 266 4.49 -11.04 15.82
N ASP A 267 4.47 -10.50 17.03
CA ASP A 267 5.61 -10.49 17.93
C ASP A 267 5.72 -11.82 18.70
N SER A 268 6.72 -12.64 18.36
CA SER A 268 6.92 -13.97 18.95
C SER A 268 7.79 -13.97 20.21
N ASN A 269 8.41 -12.85 20.54
CA ASN A 269 9.39 -12.70 21.63
C ASN A 269 8.95 -11.69 22.71
N GLY A 270 7.78 -11.07 22.54
CA GLY A 270 7.18 -10.19 23.54
C GLY A 270 8.03 -8.94 23.78
N SER A 271 8.34 -8.65 25.04
CA SER A 271 9.12 -7.46 25.39
C SER A 271 10.63 -7.62 25.19
N ALA A 272 11.11 -8.80 24.82
CA ALA A 272 12.54 -9.01 24.53
C ALA A 272 12.93 -8.27 23.25
N ALA A 273 14.20 -7.88 23.13
CA ALA A 273 14.71 -7.35 21.86
C ALA A 273 14.53 -8.38 20.73
N ASP A 274 14.08 -7.91 19.57
CA ASP A 274 13.86 -8.73 18.38
C ASP A 274 15.19 -9.23 17.80
N GLY A 275 16.24 -8.42 17.89
CA GLY A 275 17.59 -8.82 17.51
C GLY A 275 18.66 -8.22 18.42
N SER A 276 19.89 -8.68 18.22
CA SER A 276 21.08 -8.07 18.79
C SER A 276 22.07 -7.74 17.68
N ILE A 277 22.84 -6.67 17.87
CA ILE A 277 23.97 -6.33 17.02
C ILE A 277 25.14 -5.88 17.89
N SER A 278 26.31 -6.40 17.60
CA SER A 278 27.54 -6.12 18.34
C SER A 278 28.58 -5.58 17.38
N TRP A 279 29.47 -4.72 17.88
CA TRP A 279 30.39 -3.98 17.02
C TRP A 279 31.76 -3.82 17.64
N ASN A 280 32.82 -4.04 16.85
CA ASN A 280 34.18 -3.80 17.28
C ASN A 280 34.69 -2.46 16.72
N PHE A 281 35.00 -1.50 17.59
CA PHE A 281 35.49 -0.16 17.27
C PHE A 281 37.02 -0.07 17.22
N ALA A 282 37.74 -1.18 17.36
CA ALA A 282 39.19 -1.21 17.23
C ALA A 282 39.72 -1.07 15.78
N VAL A 283 38.81 -1.02 14.81
CA VAL A 283 39.10 -0.91 13.38
C VAL A 283 38.70 0.46 12.84
N PRO A 284 39.29 0.92 11.72
CA PRO A 284 39.09 2.28 11.26
C PRO A 284 37.78 2.39 10.43
N TRP A 285 36.68 2.81 11.08
CA TRP A 285 35.34 2.92 10.49
C TRP A 285 35.07 4.24 9.75
N ASP A 286 34.48 4.19 8.56
CA ASP A 286 33.87 5.35 7.92
C ASP A 286 32.35 5.31 8.08
N TYR A 287 31.77 6.41 8.55
CA TYR A 287 30.33 6.52 8.83
C TYR A 287 29.58 7.30 7.75
N ASP A 288 30.32 8.06 6.93
CA ASP A 288 29.76 8.98 5.95
C ASP A 288 29.40 8.26 4.64
N ASN A 289 28.88 9.01 3.67
CA ASN A 289 28.58 8.50 2.33
C ASN A 289 29.81 8.36 1.44
N ALA A 290 30.89 9.10 1.73
CA ALA A 290 32.13 9.06 0.98
C ALA A 290 33.17 8.27 1.78
N VAL A 291 33.26 6.96 1.53
CA VAL A 291 34.14 6.06 2.28
C VAL A 291 35.58 6.15 1.79
N ALA A 292 36.51 6.46 2.68
CA ALA A 292 37.93 6.46 2.35
C ALA A 292 38.45 5.03 2.10
N GLY A 293 39.36 4.88 1.13
CA GLY A 293 39.91 3.57 0.71
C GLY A 293 40.75 2.81 1.75
N ASN A 294 40.97 3.39 2.93
CA ASN A 294 41.66 2.78 4.07
C ASN A 294 40.76 2.65 5.31
N ARG A 295 39.45 2.73 5.12
CA ARG A 295 38.41 2.63 6.16
C ARG A 295 37.38 1.57 5.78
N TYR A 296 36.77 0.93 6.76
CA TYR A 296 35.62 0.06 6.51
C TYR A 296 34.34 0.89 6.37
N ASP A 297 33.51 0.55 5.39
CA ASP A 297 32.18 1.13 5.23
C ASP A 297 31.24 0.62 6.33
N PHE A 298 30.97 1.47 7.33
CA PHE A 298 30.11 1.12 8.45
C PHE A 298 28.69 0.76 8.03
N GLN A 299 28.10 1.54 7.10
CA GLN A 299 26.70 1.36 6.73
C GLN A 299 26.50 0.09 5.90
N SER A 300 27.46 -0.25 5.03
CA SER A 300 27.45 -1.51 4.27
C SER A 300 27.49 -2.72 5.22
N VAL A 301 28.44 -2.74 6.16
CA VAL A 301 28.51 -3.82 7.17
C VAL A 301 27.23 -3.87 8.00
N ALA A 302 26.68 -2.72 8.41
CA ALA A 302 25.48 -2.70 9.25
C ALA A 302 24.26 -3.30 8.54
N MET A 303 24.06 -2.96 7.27
CA MET A 303 22.99 -3.55 6.47
C MET A 303 23.17 -5.07 6.30
N HIS A 304 24.40 -5.55 6.18
CA HIS A 304 24.71 -6.97 6.03
C HIS A 304 24.39 -7.75 7.29
N GLU A 305 24.86 -7.24 8.43
CA GLU A 305 24.55 -7.86 9.71
C GLU A 305 23.03 -7.91 9.94
N LEU A 306 22.32 -6.83 9.64
CA LEU A 306 20.86 -6.83 9.73
C LEU A 306 20.22 -7.88 8.80
N LEU A 307 20.74 -8.13 7.59
CA LEU A 307 20.19 -9.18 6.71
C LEU A 307 20.24 -10.58 7.34
N HIS A 308 21.23 -10.87 8.19
CA HIS A 308 21.23 -12.12 8.96
C HIS A 308 20.04 -12.21 9.91
N THR A 309 19.68 -11.12 10.58
CA THR A 309 18.52 -11.12 11.49
C THR A 309 17.19 -11.17 10.72
N LEU A 310 17.15 -10.67 9.48
CA LEU A 310 16.05 -10.87 8.52
C LEU A 310 15.97 -12.32 7.97
N GLY A 311 16.80 -13.23 8.47
CA GLY A 311 16.69 -14.65 8.17
C GLY A 311 17.56 -15.13 7.02
N ILE A 312 18.42 -14.30 6.43
CA ILE A 312 19.50 -14.76 5.55
C ILE A 312 20.63 -15.32 6.42
N ILE A 313 20.35 -16.42 7.12
CA ILE A 313 21.26 -17.06 8.06
C ILE A 313 20.92 -18.54 8.14
N THR A 314 21.94 -19.39 8.20
CA THR A 314 21.76 -20.81 8.47
C THR A 314 21.55 -21.07 9.96
N GLY A 315 20.68 -22.03 10.30
CA GLY A 315 20.62 -22.65 11.61
C GLY A 315 21.65 -23.78 11.79
N ALA A 316 22.40 -24.12 10.73
CA ALA A 316 23.40 -25.17 10.79
C ALA A 316 24.49 -24.86 11.83
N GLY A 317 24.68 -25.80 12.76
CA GLY A 317 25.94 -25.92 13.48
C GLY A 317 27.08 -26.38 12.57
N SER A 318 28.25 -26.61 13.15
CA SER A 318 29.37 -27.26 12.44
C SER A 318 28.94 -28.63 11.87
N PRO A 319 29.67 -29.19 10.89
CA PRO A 319 29.38 -30.53 10.36
C PRO A 319 29.32 -31.64 11.43
N SER A 320 29.98 -31.43 12.57
CA SER A 320 29.97 -32.33 13.74
C SER A 320 28.83 -32.07 14.75
N SER A 321 28.04 -31.03 14.56
CA SER A 321 27.04 -30.54 15.52
C SER A 321 25.76 -30.07 14.83
N LEU A 322 25.35 -30.75 13.76
CA LEU A 322 24.08 -30.48 13.09
C LEU A 322 22.95 -30.96 13.98
N ASP A 323 21.98 -30.09 14.27
CA ASP A 323 20.74 -30.46 14.91
C ASP A 323 19.61 -30.56 13.86
N GLN A 324 18.36 -30.59 14.32
CA GLN A 324 17.19 -30.65 13.45
C GLN A 324 16.42 -29.32 13.41
N ASN A 325 16.98 -28.24 13.99
CA ASN A 325 16.33 -26.95 14.17
C ASN A 325 16.89 -25.94 13.17
N TRP A 326 16.21 -25.80 12.05
CA TRP A 326 16.69 -25.06 10.88
C TRP A 326 16.00 -23.72 10.73
N THR A 327 16.63 -22.80 10.01
CA THR A 327 15.95 -21.57 9.59
C THR A 327 15.09 -21.81 8.35
N THR A 328 14.16 -20.91 8.06
CA THR A 328 13.39 -20.94 6.80
C THR A 328 14.33 -20.90 5.59
N TYR A 329 15.46 -20.20 5.70
CA TYR A 329 16.52 -20.17 4.69
C TYR A 329 17.08 -21.56 4.37
N ASP A 330 17.30 -22.38 5.38
CA ASP A 330 17.87 -23.72 5.20
C ASP A 330 16.96 -24.67 4.41
N SER A 331 15.64 -24.43 4.40
CA SER A 331 14.69 -25.23 3.60
C SER A 331 14.97 -25.16 2.10
N PHE A 332 15.70 -24.14 1.66
CA PHE A 332 16.12 -23.93 0.29
C PHE A 332 17.51 -24.48 -0.03
N LEU A 333 18.21 -25.12 0.91
CA LEU A 333 19.53 -25.69 0.64
C LEU A 333 19.45 -26.83 -0.37
N ARG A 334 20.33 -26.78 -1.36
CA ARG A 334 20.47 -27.78 -2.42
C ARG A 334 21.92 -28.18 -2.63
N ALA A 335 22.12 -29.42 -3.07
CA ALA A 335 23.37 -29.85 -3.68
C ALA A 335 23.50 -29.27 -5.10
N SER A 336 24.67 -29.44 -5.73
CA SER A 336 24.99 -28.90 -7.06
C SER A 336 24.07 -29.39 -8.18
N ASP A 337 23.48 -30.57 -8.03
CA ASP A 337 22.52 -31.18 -8.96
C ASP A 337 21.06 -30.80 -8.65
N GLY A 338 20.82 -29.98 -7.61
CA GLY A 338 19.48 -29.60 -7.17
C GLY A 338 18.83 -30.57 -6.19
N ALA A 339 19.53 -31.60 -5.72
CA ALA A 339 19.00 -32.49 -4.69
C ALA A 339 18.81 -31.75 -3.36
N VAL A 340 17.74 -32.10 -2.63
CA VAL A 340 17.50 -31.59 -1.27
C VAL A 340 18.51 -32.24 -0.31
N VAL A 341 19.09 -31.45 0.59
CA VAL A 341 20.14 -31.90 1.52
C VAL A 341 19.67 -32.14 2.96
N ILE A 342 18.44 -31.73 3.28
CA ILE A 342 17.76 -32.00 4.55
C ILE A 342 16.50 -32.82 4.25
N ASP A 343 16.34 -33.97 4.90
CA ASP A 343 15.21 -34.87 4.63
C ASP A 343 13.89 -34.43 5.30
N GLY A 344 12.81 -35.19 5.08
CA GLY A 344 11.50 -34.92 5.67
C GLY A 344 11.42 -35.08 7.19
N SER A 345 12.48 -35.59 7.84
CA SER A 345 12.63 -35.65 9.29
C SER A 345 13.54 -34.54 9.82
N TYR A 346 13.80 -33.50 9.00
CA TYR A 346 14.69 -32.39 9.32
C TYR A 346 16.11 -32.82 9.65
N THR A 347 16.56 -33.97 9.13
CA THR A 347 17.92 -34.45 9.34
C THR A 347 18.75 -34.13 8.12
N PHE A 348 19.93 -33.54 8.34
CA PHE A 348 20.88 -33.31 7.26
C PHE A 348 21.36 -34.66 6.73
N ILE A 349 21.20 -34.88 5.43
CA ILE A 349 21.44 -36.18 4.80
C ILE A 349 22.96 -36.45 4.80
N PRO A 350 23.43 -37.56 5.42
CA PRO A 350 24.86 -37.81 5.60
C PRO A 350 25.69 -37.85 4.31
N ALA A 351 25.07 -38.19 3.17
CA ALA A 351 25.75 -38.20 1.87
C ALA A 351 26.26 -36.81 1.44
N TYR A 352 25.66 -35.73 1.95
CA TYR A 352 26.02 -34.35 1.61
C TYR A 352 26.85 -33.66 2.69
N THR A 353 27.27 -34.34 3.77
CA THR A 353 28.01 -33.70 4.87
C THR A 353 29.31 -33.04 4.39
N ALA A 354 29.97 -33.61 3.38
CA ALA A 354 31.16 -33.02 2.78
C ALA A 354 30.88 -31.70 2.05
N ASN A 355 29.63 -31.45 1.61
CA ASN A 355 29.24 -30.23 0.92
C ASN A 355 29.24 -29.00 1.84
N LEU A 356 29.05 -29.20 3.15
CA LEU A 356 29.16 -28.13 4.16
C LEU A 356 30.56 -27.47 4.16
N THR A 357 31.58 -28.19 3.68
CA THR A 357 32.97 -27.72 3.59
C THR A 357 33.52 -27.77 2.17
N GLY A 358 32.66 -27.57 1.17
CA GLY A 358 33.06 -27.42 -0.24
C GLY A 358 33.28 -28.72 -1.02
N GLY A 359 33.23 -29.88 -0.36
CA GLY A 359 33.20 -31.18 -1.04
C GLY A 359 31.94 -31.33 -1.92
N GLY A 360 31.95 -32.26 -2.88
CA GLY A 360 30.75 -32.54 -3.70
C GLY A 360 30.22 -31.33 -4.52
N GLY A 361 31.04 -30.29 -4.72
CA GLY A 361 30.65 -29.05 -5.37
C GLY A 361 30.05 -28.00 -4.42
N GLY A 362 30.05 -28.22 -3.11
CA GLY A 362 29.49 -27.28 -2.13
C GLY A 362 27.96 -27.29 -2.07
N LEU A 363 27.39 -26.24 -1.48
CA LEU A 363 25.95 -26.05 -1.33
C LEU A 363 25.46 -24.83 -2.09
N TYR A 364 24.16 -24.81 -2.34
CA TYR A 364 23.50 -23.77 -3.09
C TYR A 364 22.17 -23.37 -2.43
N PHE A 365 21.75 -22.13 -2.64
CA PHE A 365 20.42 -21.67 -2.31
C PHE A 365 19.48 -21.86 -3.51
N GLY A 366 18.40 -22.61 -3.29
CA GLY A 366 17.45 -23.05 -4.29
C GLY A 366 16.07 -22.43 -4.20
N GLY A 367 15.95 -21.25 -3.59
CA GLY A 367 14.70 -20.48 -3.60
C GLY A 367 14.34 -20.00 -5.01
N PRO A 368 13.08 -20.16 -5.46
CA PRO A 368 12.69 -19.91 -6.85
C PRO A 368 12.92 -18.47 -7.32
N ASN A 369 12.75 -17.46 -6.44
CA ASN A 369 12.97 -16.06 -6.79
C ASN A 369 14.46 -15.74 -6.92
N ALA A 370 15.28 -16.23 -5.97
CA ALA A 370 16.73 -16.09 -6.04
C ALA A 370 17.32 -16.82 -7.26
N VAL A 371 16.81 -18.02 -7.55
CA VAL A 371 17.20 -18.81 -8.73
C VAL A 371 16.86 -18.07 -10.03
N ALA A 372 15.66 -17.50 -10.12
CA ALA A 372 15.26 -16.71 -11.28
C ALA A 372 16.13 -15.45 -11.46
N ALA A 373 16.52 -14.80 -10.35
CA ALA A 373 17.38 -13.62 -10.39
C ALA A 373 18.83 -13.94 -10.79
N TYR A 374 19.37 -15.07 -10.35
CA TYR A 374 20.74 -15.49 -10.64
C TYR A 374 20.88 -16.22 -12.00
N GLY A 375 19.83 -16.92 -12.45
CA GLY A 375 19.86 -17.78 -13.63
C GLY A 375 20.21 -19.25 -13.34
N GLY A 376 20.15 -19.67 -12.08
CA GLY A 376 20.49 -21.01 -11.61
C GLY A 376 20.49 -21.08 -10.08
N TYR A 377 20.90 -22.22 -9.51
CA TYR A 377 21.10 -22.30 -8.05
C TYR A 377 22.22 -21.36 -7.61
N VAL A 378 21.98 -20.58 -6.55
CA VAL A 378 22.92 -19.55 -6.07
C VAL A 378 24.04 -20.23 -5.27
N PRO A 379 25.32 -20.17 -5.67
CA PRO A 379 26.41 -20.82 -4.94
C PRO A 379 26.59 -20.22 -3.55
N LEU A 380 26.66 -21.06 -2.52
CA LEU A 380 26.89 -20.64 -1.15
C LEU A 380 28.33 -20.85 -0.72
N TYR A 381 28.81 -19.98 0.14
CA TYR A 381 30.15 -20.03 0.69
C TYR A 381 30.29 -21.25 1.60
N THR A 382 30.93 -22.29 1.08
CA THR A 382 31.27 -23.53 1.79
C THR A 382 32.78 -23.72 1.76
N PRO A 383 33.54 -23.03 2.64
CA PRO A 383 35.00 -23.10 2.67
C PRO A 383 35.51 -24.49 3.10
N ALA A 384 36.77 -24.79 2.80
CA ALA A 384 37.39 -26.06 3.17
C ALA A 384 37.40 -26.31 4.69
N THR A 385 37.42 -25.23 5.49
CA THR A 385 37.28 -25.28 6.95
C THR A 385 36.00 -24.56 7.33
N TRP A 386 35.12 -25.23 8.07
CA TRP A 386 33.89 -24.62 8.58
C TRP A 386 34.20 -23.34 9.37
N SER A 387 33.61 -22.23 8.93
CA SER A 387 33.63 -20.96 9.63
C SER A 387 32.23 -20.66 10.19
N SER A 388 32.10 -20.69 11.51
CA SER A 388 30.83 -20.45 12.20
C SER A 388 30.34 -19.02 11.94
N GLY A 389 29.05 -18.85 11.66
CA GLY A 389 28.46 -17.55 11.29
C GLY A 389 28.65 -17.17 9.82
N SER A 390 29.67 -17.70 9.14
CA SER A 390 29.91 -17.41 7.72
C SER A 390 29.48 -18.52 6.77
N SER A 391 29.78 -19.78 7.09
CA SER A 391 29.52 -20.89 6.15
C SER A 391 28.03 -20.99 5.88
N ILE A 392 27.65 -21.11 4.60
CA ILE A 392 26.27 -21.27 4.11
C ILE A 392 25.38 -20.02 4.24
N SER A 393 25.66 -19.10 5.17
CA SER A 393 24.93 -17.82 5.29
C SER A 393 25.34 -16.77 4.26
N HIS A 394 26.29 -17.06 3.38
CA HIS A 394 26.86 -16.13 2.41
C HIS A 394 26.88 -16.72 1.00
N VAL A 395 26.84 -15.85 0.00
CA VAL A 395 27.11 -16.21 -1.40
C VAL A 395 28.62 -16.48 -1.55
N ASP A 396 29.00 -17.45 -2.39
CA ASP A 396 30.41 -17.78 -2.62
C ASP A 396 31.09 -16.79 -3.58
N PRO A 397 31.95 -15.86 -3.11
CA PRO A 397 32.59 -14.86 -3.96
C PRO A 397 33.55 -15.47 -4.99
N ALA A 398 33.98 -16.73 -4.83
CA ALA A 398 34.82 -17.41 -5.83
C ALA A 398 34.03 -17.92 -7.03
N ARG A 399 32.69 -17.97 -6.94
CA ARG A 399 31.79 -18.55 -7.95
C ARG A 399 30.78 -17.56 -8.50
N VAL A 400 30.75 -16.36 -7.95
CA VAL A 400 29.97 -15.23 -8.45
C VAL A 400 30.90 -14.08 -8.82
N ALA A 401 30.42 -13.12 -9.60
CA ALA A 401 31.19 -11.92 -9.88
C ALA A 401 31.43 -11.15 -8.56
N ALA A 402 32.70 -10.84 -8.26
CA ALA A 402 33.11 -10.12 -7.06
C ALA A 402 32.43 -8.74 -6.95
N ASP A 403 32.27 -8.24 -5.72
CA ASP A 403 31.74 -6.91 -5.37
C ASP A 403 30.30 -6.66 -5.85
N THR A 404 29.55 -7.73 -6.13
CA THR A 404 28.17 -7.63 -6.65
C THR A 404 27.13 -7.90 -5.55
N TYR A 405 27.51 -8.62 -4.50
CA TYR A 405 26.58 -9.15 -3.51
C TYR A 405 26.80 -8.55 -2.13
N PHE A 406 25.69 -8.34 -1.44
CA PHE A 406 25.64 -7.80 -0.09
C PHE A 406 26.06 -8.84 0.95
N MET A 407 25.74 -10.11 0.69
CA MET A 407 25.97 -11.24 1.60
C MET A 407 27.24 -11.99 1.24
N GLU A 408 28.38 -11.29 1.26
CA GLU A 408 29.71 -11.87 1.08
C GLU A 408 30.41 -12.10 2.43
N PRO A 409 31.22 -13.16 2.58
CA PRO A 409 31.81 -13.54 3.88
C PRO A 409 32.99 -12.65 4.31
N PHE A 410 33.44 -11.72 3.47
CA PHE A 410 34.61 -10.89 3.72
C PHE A 410 34.35 -9.43 3.32
N TYR A 411 34.91 -8.50 4.10
CA TYR A 411 34.85 -7.07 3.83
C TYR A 411 36.25 -6.51 3.60
N SER A 412 36.36 -5.66 2.59
CA SER A 412 37.57 -4.89 2.29
C SER A 412 37.40 -3.42 2.70
N TYR A 413 38.50 -2.68 2.76
CA TYR A 413 38.44 -1.22 2.90
C TYR A 413 37.88 -0.55 1.64
N GLY A 414 37.32 0.64 1.82
CA GLY A 414 36.71 1.42 0.76
C GLY A 414 35.18 1.28 0.73
N PRO A 415 34.52 1.87 -0.28
CA PRO A 415 33.08 1.88 -0.38
C PRO A 415 32.53 0.46 -0.57
N GLY A 416 31.59 0.06 0.28
CA GLY A 416 30.87 -1.20 0.15
C GLY A 416 29.56 -1.04 -0.61
N VAL A 417 28.92 -2.17 -0.93
CA VAL A 417 27.56 -2.17 -1.50
C VAL A 417 26.57 -1.68 -0.44
N ARG A 418 25.68 -0.74 -0.79
CA ARG A 418 24.63 -0.18 0.09
C ARG A 418 23.22 -0.29 -0.50
N THR A 419 23.04 -1.14 -1.51
CA THR A 419 21.73 -1.44 -2.11
C THR A 419 21.61 -2.94 -2.33
N LEU A 420 20.46 -3.52 -1.98
CA LEU A 420 20.22 -4.95 -2.20
C LEU A 420 20.30 -5.26 -3.69
N GLY A 421 21.03 -6.31 -4.06
CA GLY A 421 21.08 -6.83 -5.42
C GLY A 421 19.83 -7.63 -5.78
N ALA A 422 19.74 -8.07 -7.03
CA ALA A 422 18.59 -8.86 -7.50
C ALA A 422 18.47 -10.20 -6.78
N VAL A 423 19.60 -10.83 -6.42
CA VAL A 423 19.63 -12.11 -5.72
C VAL A 423 19.21 -11.96 -4.26
N GLU A 424 19.71 -10.96 -3.52
CA GLU A 424 19.28 -10.73 -2.12
C GLU A 424 17.78 -10.42 -2.06
N ARG A 425 17.27 -9.60 -2.99
CA ARG A 425 15.82 -9.36 -3.10
C ARG A 425 15.07 -10.66 -3.44
N GLY A 426 15.65 -11.54 -4.25
CA GLY A 426 15.12 -12.87 -4.53
C GLY A 426 15.05 -13.73 -3.27
N ILE A 427 16.15 -13.82 -2.52
CA ILE A 427 16.21 -14.57 -1.25
C ILE A 427 15.17 -14.04 -0.27
N LEU A 428 15.06 -12.72 -0.09
CA LEU A 428 14.02 -12.14 0.78
C LEU A 428 12.60 -12.52 0.31
N ARG A 429 12.32 -12.53 -1.00
CA ARG A 429 11.01 -13.00 -1.49
C ARG A 429 10.78 -14.48 -1.19
N ASP A 430 11.81 -15.32 -1.32
CA ASP A 430 11.75 -16.74 -0.97
C ASP A 430 11.53 -16.96 0.54
N LEU A 431 12.03 -16.05 1.37
CA LEU A 431 11.78 -16.01 2.82
C LEU A 431 10.41 -15.40 3.21
N GLY A 432 9.59 -15.01 2.23
CA GLY A 432 8.21 -14.53 2.44
C GLY A 432 8.06 -13.02 2.56
N TYR A 433 9.11 -12.23 2.30
CA TYR A 433 9.01 -10.77 2.30
C TYR A 433 8.35 -10.24 1.03
N THR A 434 7.56 -9.18 1.17
CA THR A 434 7.19 -8.33 0.03
C THR A 434 8.29 -7.28 -0.14
N VAL A 435 9.00 -7.34 -1.27
CA VAL A 435 10.20 -6.51 -1.51
C VAL A 435 9.91 -5.45 -2.57
N TYR A 436 10.08 -4.18 -2.21
CA TYR A 436 10.01 -3.03 -3.12
C TYR A 436 11.26 -2.97 -4.01
N ALA A 437 11.08 -2.54 -5.25
CA ALA A 437 12.09 -2.64 -6.31
C ALA A 437 12.92 -1.36 -6.47
#